data_AF-A0A968KV63-F1
#
_entry.id   AF-A0A968KV63-F1
#
_cell.length_a   1.000
_cell.length_b   1.000
_cell.length_c   1.000
_cell.angle_alpha   90.00
_cell.angle_beta   90.00
_cell.angle_gamma   90.00
#
_symmetry.space_group_name_H-M   'P 1'
#
loop_
_entity.id
_entity.type
_entity.pdbx_description
1 polymer ?
#
loop_
_entity_poly.entity_id
_entity_poly.type
_entity_poly.pdbx_seq_one_letter_code
_entity_poly.pdbx_strand_id
1 'polypeptide(L)'
;MTDTDPKVEGIRIELLRRMPDWRKIQMVAQLNETIKTLALRGLRQRHPDASEGELRRLLADLILGETLAMEVYGPNPKSQEALMTNEPVQVTLLVIHALENPEIPGKGKSMGRANNIKAADYRRFIG
;
A
#
# COMPACT_ATOMS: atom_id res chain seq x y z
N MET A 1 16.70 -23.21 -14.67
CA MET A 1 16.56 -22.73 -16.05
C MET A 1 16.59 -21.22 -15.99
N THR A 2 17.69 -20.59 -16.40
CA THR A 2 17.77 -19.13 -16.55
C THR A 2 17.33 -18.85 -17.98
N ASP A 3 16.14 -18.26 -18.15
CA ASP A 3 15.47 -17.99 -19.44
C ASP A 3 16.21 -16.97 -20.33
N THR A 4 17.39 -16.50 -19.90
CA THR A 4 18.22 -15.57 -20.65
C THR A 4 19.67 -16.00 -20.57
N ASP A 5 20.30 -16.18 -21.73
CA ASP A 5 21.72 -16.47 -21.87
C ASP A 5 22.54 -15.31 -21.27
N PRO A 6 23.54 -15.57 -20.39
CA PRO A 6 24.37 -14.52 -19.77
C PRO A 6 25.01 -13.56 -20.77
N LYS A 7 25.31 -14.02 -21.99
CA LYS A 7 25.90 -13.23 -23.06
C LYS A 7 24.91 -12.21 -23.62
N VAL A 8 23.63 -12.59 -23.70
CA VAL A 8 22.53 -11.71 -24.14
C VAL A 8 22.24 -10.64 -23.08
N GLU A 9 22.26 -11.01 -21.80
CA GLU A 9 22.09 -10.05 -20.70
C GLU A 9 23.24 -9.03 -20.65
N GLY A 10 24.49 -9.48 -20.89
CA GLY A 10 25.64 -8.58 -20.99
C GLY A 10 25.51 -7.53 -22.11
N ILE A 11 25.00 -7.93 -23.28
CA ILE A 11 24.72 -6.99 -24.39
C ILE A 11 23.62 -6.00 -23.99
N ARG A 12 22.55 -6.46 -23.34
CA ARG A 12 21.46 -5.59 -22.88
C ARG A 12 21.96 -4.51 -21.92
N ILE A 13 22.78 -4.89 -20.93
CA ILE A 13 23.34 -3.96 -19.95
C ILE A 13 24.20 -2.90 -20.64
N GLU A 14 25.05 -3.31 -21.59
CA GLU A 14 25.92 -2.37 -22.30
C GLU A 14 25.12 -1.40 -23.17
N LEU A 15 24.09 -1.88 -23.87
CA LEU A 15 23.18 -1.02 -24.64
C LEU A 15 22.47 0.00 -23.74
N LEU A 16 21.97 -0.44 -22.57
CA LEU A 16 21.35 0.46 -21.59
C LEU A 16 22.35 1.50 -21.07
N ARG A 17 23.60 1.10 -20.78
CA ARG A 17 24.65 2.00 -20.29
C ARG A 17 24.97 3.11 -21.30
N ARG A 18 24.97 2.79 -22.59
CA ARG A 18 25.23 3.74 -23.69
C ARG A 18 24.06 4.65 -24.02
N MET A 19 22.84 4.37 -23.56
CA MET A 19 21.69 5.21 -23.85
C MET A 19 21.81 6.60 -23.19
N PRO A 20 21.34 7.67 -23.86
CA PRO A 20 21.13 8.96 -23.22
C PRO A 20 20.19 8.86 -22.02
N ASP A 21 20.42 9.66 -20.97
CA ASP A 21 19.66 9.55 -19.73
C ASP A 21 18.17 9.86 -19.90
N TRP A 22 17.81 10.83 -20.75
CA TRP A 22 16.41 11.13 -21.07
C TRP A 22 15.68 9.91 -21.66
N ARG A 23 16.38 9.07 -22.43
CA ARG A 23 15.79 7.88 -23.05
C ARG A 23 15.56 6.78 -22.02
N LYS A 24 16.48 6.62 -21.06
CA LYS A 24 16.29 5.72 -19.91
C LYS A 24 15.07 6.14 -19.09
N ILE A 25 14.94 7.44 -18.79
CA ILE A 25 13.78 7.98 -18.07
C ILE A 25 12.49 7.73 -18.85
N GLN A 26 12.49 7.95 -20.16
CA GLN A 26 11.34 7.67 -21.01
C GLN A 26 10.94 6.19 -20.97
N MET A 27 11.90 5.26 -21.03
CA MET A 27 11.63 3.83 -20.93
C MET A 27 11.04 3.45 -19.57
N VAL A 28 11.56 4.02 -18.47
CA VAL A 28 11.02 3.82 -17.12
C VAL A 28 9.58 4.35 -17.03
N ALA A 29 9.30 5.53 -17.60
CA ALA A 29 7.95 6.09 -17.63
C ALA A 29 6.97 5.17 -18.38
N GLN A 30 7.36 4.65 -19.55
CA GLN A 30 6.55 3.70 -20.33
C GLN A 30 6.31 2.39 -19.58
N LEU A 31 7.34 1.88 -18.89
CA LEU A 31 7.21 0.69 -18.05
C LEU A 31 6.22 0.94 -16.89
N ASN A 32 6.30 2.09 -16.23
CA ASN A 32 5.40 2.45 -15.15
C ASN A 32 3.93 2.49 -15.62
N GLU A 33 3.65 3.07 -16.79
CA GLU A 33 2.29 3.07 -17.36
C GLU A 33 1.79 1.67 -17.70
N THR A 34 2.69 0.80 -18.20
CA THR A 34 2.38 -0.60 -18.46
C THR A 34 2.03 -1.35 -17.18
N ILE A 35 2.84 -1.18 -16.13
CA ILE A 35 2.62 -1.80 -14.81
C ILE A 35 1.28 -1.33 -14.23
N LYS A 36 0.98 -0.03 -14.24
CA LYS A 36 -0.32 0.51 -13.78
C LYS A 36 -1.49 -0.11 -14.54
N THR A 37 -1.36 -0.24 -15.86
CA THR A 37 -2.40 -0.83 -16.71
C THR A 37 -2.64 -2.31 -16.35
N LEU A 38 -1.58 -3.08 -16.17
CA LEU A 38 -1.68 -4.49 -15.79
C LEU A 38 -2.26 -4.65 -14.38
N ALA A 39 -1.81 -3.83 -13.43
CA ALA A 39 -2.31 -3.81 -12.06
C ALA A 39 -3.81 -3.48 -12.02
N LEU A 40 -4.26 -2.46 -12.76
CA LEU A 40 -5.68 -2.11 -12.86
C LEU A 40 -6.52 -3.23 -13.45
N ARG A 41 -6.04 -3.92 -14.49
CA ARG A 41 -6.72 -5.09 -15.04
C ARG A 41 -6.85 -6.21 -14.00
N GLY A 42 -5.77 -6.50 -13.28
CA GLY A 42 -5.80 -7.49 -12.20
C GLY A 42 -6.73 -7.09 -11.05
N LEU A 43 -6.81 -5.80 -10.71
CA LEU A 43 -7.74 -5.29 -9.70
C LEU A 43 -9.20 -5.44 -10.14
N ARG A 44 -9.53 -5.10 -11.39
CA ARG A 44 -10.88 -5.30 -11.94
C ARG A 44 -11.30 -6.77 -11.94
N GLN A 45 -10.38 -7.69 -12.21
CA GLN A 45 -10.66 -9.13 -12.14
C GLN A 45 -10.97 -9.60 -10.71
N ARG A 46 -10.30 -9.06 -9.70
CA ARG A 46 -10.53 -9.43 -8.28
C ARG A 46 -11.68 -8.68 -7.62
N HIS A 47 -12.00 -7.49 -8.11
CA HIS A 47 -13.04 -6.62 -7.58
C HIS A 47 -13.97 -6.15 -8.72
N PRO A 48 -14.78 -7.06 -9.30
CA PRO A 48 -15.62 -6.76 -10.46
C PRO A 48 -16.64 -5.64 -10.20
N ASP A 49 -17.10 -5.51 -8.95
CA ASP A 49 -18.11 -4.51 -8.56
C ASP A 49 -17.51 -3.20 -8.03
N ALA A 50 -16.17 -3.09 -8.01
CA ALA A 50 -15.52 -1.87 -7.53
C ALA A 50 -15.71 -0.73 -8.53
N SER A 51 -16.14 0.42 -8.03
CA SER A 51 -16.14 1.67 -8.77
C SER A 51 -14.74 2.09 -9.17
N GLU A 52 -14.64 2.99 -10.16
CA GLU A 52 -13.36 3.55 -10.61
C GLU A 52 -12.62 4.30 -9.49
N GLY A 53 -13.35 4.91 -8.54
CA GLY A 53 -12.74 5.56 -7.36
C GLY A 53 -12.07 4.55 -6.43
N GLU A 54 -12.74 3.43 -6.15
CA GLU A 54 -12.20 2.34 -5.33
C GLU A 54 -11.01 1.65 -6.02
N LEU A 55 -11.08 1.43 -7.33
CA LEU A 55 -9.98 0.85 -8.10
C LEU A 55 -8.74 1.76 -8.10
N ARG A 56 -8.92 3.08 -8.24
CA ARG A 56 -7.82 4.04 -8.10
C ARG A 56 -7.22 4.02 -6.70
N ARG A 57 -8.04 3.88 -5.67
CA ARG A 57 -7.56 3.78 -4.29
C ARG A 57 -6.73 2.51 -4.08
N LEU A 58 -7.25 1.36 -4.49
CA LEU A 58 -6.55 0.08 -4.38
C LEU A 58 -5.24 0.09 -5.19
N LEU A 59 -5.20 0.75 -6.34
CA LEU A 59 -3.97 0.96 -7.09
C LEU A 59 -2.97 1.82 -6.32
N ALA A 60 -3.42 2.90 -5.67
CA ALA A 60 -2.58 3.75 -4.86
C ALA A 60 -1.98 2.99 -3.67
N ASP A 61 -2.78 2.19 -2.97
CA ASP A 61 -2.32 1.34 -1.87
C ASP A 61 -1.27 0.31 -2.36
N LEU A 62 -1.45 -0.25 -3.57
CA LEU A 62 -0.50 -1.21 -4.16
C LEU A 62 0.83 -0.57 -4.59
N ILE A 63 0.80 0.64 -5.17
CA ILE A 63 1.99 1.29 -5.74
C ILE A 63 2.79 2.05 -4.68
N LEU A 64 2.10 2.78 -3.81
CA LEU A 64 2.71 3.68 -2.83
C LEU A 64 2.86 3.01 -1.46
N GLY A 65 2.08 1.96 -1.20
CA GLY A 65 1.87 1.45 0.15
C GLY A 65 0.90 2.33 0.93
N GLU A 66 0.40 1.79 2.05
CA GLU A 66 -0.69 2.39 2.83
C GLU A 66 -0.37 3.80 3.34
N THR A 67 0.83 4.02 3.90
CA THR A 67 1.22 5.31 4.49
C THR A 67 1.24 6.43 3.45
N LEU A 68 1.91 6.21 2.31
CA LEU A 68 2.01 7.22 1.25
C LEU A 68 0.69 7.37 0.49
N ALA A 69 -0.07 6.29 0.31
CA ALA A 69 -1.40 6.38 -0.25
C ALA A 69 -2.35 7.20 0.66
N MET A 70 -2.20 7.10 1.99
CA MET A 70 -2.94 7.92 2.94
C MET A 70 -2.60 9.41 2.81
N GLU A 71 -1.31 9.75 2.71
CA GLU A 71 -0.88 11.15 2.60
C GLU A 71 -1.33 11.80 1.29
N VAL A 72 -1.31 11.07 0.17
CA VAL A 72 -1.61 11.61 -1.16
C VAL A 72 -3.10 11.54 -1.50
N TYR A 73 -3.77 10.46 -1.12
CA TYR A 73 -5.15 10.17 -1.52
C TYR A 73 -6.15 10.19 -0.34
N GLY A 74 -5.71 10.49 0.88
CA GLY A 74 -6.56 10.51 2.09
C GLY A 74 -6.83 9.13 2.67
N PRO A 75 -7.78 8.94 3.59
CA PRO A 75 -8.10 7.61 4.12
C PRO A 75 -8.75 6.69 3.07
N ASN A 76 -8.49 5.38 3.15
CA ASN A 76 -9.23 4.41 2.34
C ASN A 76 -10.66 4.24 2.91
N PRO A 77 -11.73 4.52 2.13
CA PRO A 77 -13.11 4.39 2.61
C PRO A 77 -13.47 2.96 3.03
N LYS A 78 -12.85 1.92 2.46
CA LYS A 78 -13.05 0.53 2.91
C LYS A 78 -12.38 0.21 4.23
N SER A 79 -11.26 0.86 4.56
CA SER A 79 -10.64 0.74 5.88
C SER A 79 -11.50 1.43 6.94
N GLN A 80 -12.20 2.51 6.57
CA GLN A 80 -13.17 3.18 7.44
C GLN A 80 -14.49 2.42 7.56
N GLU A 81 -15.02 1.86 6.47
CA GLU A 81 -16.16 0.93 6.53
C GLU A 81 -15.81 -0.30 7.36
N ALA A 82 -14.63 -0.90 7.22
CA ALA A 82 -14.18 -2.00 8.07
C ALA A 82 -14.15 -1.61 9.56
N LEU A 83 -13.73 -0.38 9.88
CA LEU A 83 -13.81 0.17 11.24
C LEU A 83 -15.27 0.38 11.70
N MET A 84 -16.23 0.54 10.79
CA MET A 84 -17.67 0.71 11.04
C MET A 84 -18.47 -0.61 10.96
N THR A 85 -17.94 -1.67 10.33
CA THR A 85 -18.53 -3.02 10.20
C THR A 85 -17.86 -4.03 11.13
N ASN A 86 -17.33 -3.59 12.27
CA ASN A 86 -16.72 -4.51 13.22
C ASN A 86 -17.75 -5.06 14.21
N GLU A 87 -17.60 -6.36 14.51
CA GLU A 87 -18.15 -7.06 15.67
C GLU A 87 -18.23 -6.12 16.89
N PRO A 88 -19.33 -6.12 17.68
CA PRO A 88 -19.61 -5.17 18.76
C PRO A 88 -18.43 -4.92 19.72
N VAL A 89 -17.55 -5.91 19.86
CA VAL A 89 -16.33 -5.88 20.69
C VAL A 89 -15.32 -4.82 20.23
N GLN A 90 -15.08 -4.61 18.94
CA GLN A 90 -14.04 -3.66 18.51
C GLN A 90 -14.48 -2.20 18.65
N VAL A 91 -15.76 -1.91 18.38
CA VAL A 91 -16.33 -0.58 18.63
C VAL A 91 -16.28 -0.27 20.12
N THR A 92 -16.62 -1.25 20.96
CA THR A 92 -16.53 -1.12 22.42
C THR A 92 -15.09 -0.84 22.87
N LEU A 93 -14.10 -1.57 22.35
CA LEU A 93 -12.69 -1.34 22.66
C LEU A 93 -12.19 0.04 22.21
N LEU A 94 -12.58 0.52 21.02
CA LEU A 94 -12.23 1.84 20.52
C LEU A 94 -12.79 2.95 21.42
N VAL A 95 -14.06 2.83 21.82
CA VAL A 95 -14.72 3.80 22.71
C VAL A 95 -14.08 3.79 24.09
N ILE A 96 -13.80 2.61 24.66
CA ILE A 96 -13.08 2.50 25.95
C ILE A 96 -11.73 3.21 25.84
N HIS A 97 -10.96 2.92 24.79
CA HIS A 97 -9.65 3.53 24.60
C HIS A 97 -9.71 5.06 24.46
N ALA A 98 -10.71 5.60 23.77
CA ALA A 98 -10.92 7.04 23.60
C ALA A 98 -11.39 7.74 24.89
N LEU A 99 -12.11 7.04 25.78
CA LEU A 99 -12.53 7.56 27.07
C LEU A 99 -11.41 7.51 28.11
N GLU A 100 -10.57 6.47 28.05
CA GLU A 100 -9.41 6.32 28.94
C GLU A 100 -8.24 7.24 28.56
N ASN A 101 -8.18 7.69 27.30
CA ASN A 101 -7.14 8.59 26.80
C ASN A 101 -7.76 9.79 26.06
N PRO A 102 -8.14 10.86 26.77
CA PRO A 102 -8.93 11.97 26.22
C PRO A 102 -8.17 12.90 25.25
N GLU A 103 -6.90 12.63 24.95
CA GLU A 103 -6.18 13.33 23.88
C GLU A 103 -6.57 12.75 22.51
N ILE A 104 -7.64 13.29 21.91
CA ILE A 104 -7.89 13.14 20.48
C ILE A 104 -6.92 14.09 19.75
N PRO A 105 -5.86 13.64 19.03
CA PRO A 105 -5.01 14.55 18.28
C PRO A 105 -5.63 14.76 16.90
N GLY A 106 -6.68 15.57 16.88
CA GLY A 106 -7.19 16.22 15.70
C GLY A 106 -6.74 17.67 15.64
N LYS A 107 -5.42 17.97 15.74
CA LYS A 107 -4.71 19.11 15.11
C LYS A 107 -3.19 19.01 15.37
N GLY A 108 -2.43 18.71 14.31
CA GLY A 108 -1.03 19.11 14.15
C GLY A 108 0.03 18.40 14.99
N LYS A 109 0.66 17.37 14.42
CA LYS A 109 2.10 17.04 14.44
C LYS A 109 2.25 15.58 13.98
N SER A 110 2.51 15.40 12.69
CA SER A 110 2.96 14.12 12.16
C SER A 110 4.40 13.84 12.63
N MET A 111 4.74 12.55 12.69
CA MET A 111 6.08 11.98 12.87
C MET A 111 6.47 11.65 14.32
N GLY A 112 6.46 10.36 14.65
CA GLY A 112 7.00 9.85 15.91
C GLY A 112 6.79 8.36 16.12
N ARG A 113 7.49 7.55 15.31
CA ARG A 113 7.72 6.10 15.39
C ARG A 113 7.51 5.37 16.73
N ALA A 114 7.29 4.06 16.58
CA ALA A 114 7.43 2.93 17.53
C ALA A 114 6.06 2.52 18.11
N ASN A 115 5.59 1.26 18.09
CA ASN A 115 6.27 -0.01 18.24
C ASN A 115 5.33 -1.13 17.78
N ASN A 116 5.83 -2.16 17.09
CA ASN A 116 5.98 -3.50 17.66
C ASN A 116 4.85 -3.92 18.62
N ILE A 117 3.65 -4.19 18.09
CA ILE A 117 2.77 -5.14 18.77
C ILE A 117 3.28 -6.53 18.37
N LYS A 118 4.28 -7.00 19.12
CA LYS A 118 4.62 -8.42 19.14
C LYS A 118 3.35 -9.17 19.52
N ALA A 119 2.79 -9.90 18.57
CA ALA A 119 1.69 -10.84 18.75
C ALA A 119 2.09 -12.08 19.60
N ALA A 120 2.94 -11.92 20.62
CA ALA A 120 3.60 -13.02 21.31
C ALA A 120 3.19 -13.25 22.78
N ASP A 121 2.48 -12.33 23.44
CA ASP A 121 2.27 -12.45 24.91
C ASP A 121 0.82 -12.66 25.39
N TYR A 122 -0.15 -12.87 24.50
CA TYR A 122 -1.52 -13.21 24.93
C TYR A 122 -1.68 -14.67 25.43
N ARG A 123 -0.65 -15.52 25.35
CA ARG A 123 -0.70 -16.92 25.86
C ARG A 123 -0.34 -17.10 27.33
N ARG A 124 -0.08 -16.03 28.09
CA ARG A 124 0.33 -16.16 29.51
C ARG A 124 -0.72 -15.76 30.54
N PHE A 125 -1.95 -15.45 30.12
CA PHE A 125 -3.03 -15.10 31.05
C PHE A 125 -4.21 -16.08 31.04
N ILE A 126 -4.15 -17.14 30.24
CA ILE A 126 -5.07 -18.29 30.34
C ILE A 126 -4.22 -19.56 30.29
N GLY A 127 -3.76 -19.98 31.47
CA GLY A 127 -2.91 -21.15 31.72
C GLY A 127 -2.28 -21.08 33.09
#